data_AF-A0A6J1MMH5-F1
#
_entry.id   AF-A0A6J1MMH5-F1
#
_cell.length_a   1.000
_cell.length_b   1.000
_cell.length_c   1.000
_cell.angle_alpha   90.00
_cell.angle_beta   90.00
_cell.angle_gamma   90.00
#
_symmetry.space_group_name_H-M   'P 1'
#
loop_
_entity.id
_entity.type
_entity.pdbx_description
1 polymer ?
#
loop_
_entity_poly.entity_id
_entity_poly.type
_entity_poly.pdbx_seq_one_letter_code
_entity_poly.pdbx_strand_id
1 'polypeptide(L)'
;MNKQDHGNESSMSILQREPIAGTLEKANDDVVKRVKTNMAPVYKEPAVRKKAEKRALLGWSCDECKNFYDELYKDDPAMLAQKMDECSKHRGRTNPVRPKTPEGFWNPRWDVPQDTEEFNRRNNAI
;
A
#
# COMPACT_ATOMS: atom_id res chain seq x y z
N MET A 1 -13.48 23.02 49.72
CA MET A 1 -12.60 22.11 48.96
C MET A 1 -13.25 20.75 48.92
N ASN A 2 -13.40 20.15 47.73
CA ASN A 2 -13.26 18.70 47.49
C ASN A 2 -13.46 18.46 45.99
N LYS A 3 -12.34 18.34 45.27
CA LYS A 3 -12.29 17.84 43.90
C LYS A 3 -12.47 16.32 43.98
N GLN A 4 -13.45 15.77 43.27
CA GLN A 4 -13.51 14.34 43.02
C GLN A 4 -12.70 14.07 41.74
N ASP A 5 -11.55 13.42 41.91
CA ASP A 5 -10.72 12.89 40.84
C ASP A 5 -11.38 11.61 40.31
N HIS A 6 -11.88 11.63 39.07
CA HIS A 6 -12.28 10.42 38.37
C HIS A 6 -11.04 9.87 37.64
N GLY A 7 -10.38 8.92 38.31
CA GLY A 7 -9.29 8.13 37.75
C GLY A 7 -9.75 7.34 36.51
N ASN A 8 -8.98 7.45 35.44
CA ASN A 8 -9.16 6.73 34.19
C ASN A 8 -8.62 5.29 34.32
N GLU A 9 -9.42 4.37 34.82
CA GLU A 9 -9.02 2.96 34.86
C GLU A 9 -9.06 2.32 33.46
N SER A 10 -7.94 2.49 32.76
CA SER A 10 -7.24 1.56 31.85
C SER A 10 -8.09 0.57 31.03
N SER A 11 -8.35 0.94 29.76
CA SER A 11 -8.85 0.09 28.68
C SER A 11 -7.83 -0.94 28.15
N MET A 12 -7.28 -1.81 29.02
CA MET A 12 -6.32 -2.86 28.59
C MET A 12 -6.76 -4.30 28.88
N SER A 13 -8.06 -4.58 29.10
CA SER A 13 -8.52 -5.97 29.33
C SER A 13 -8.93 -6.74 28.05
N ILE A 14 -8.97 -6.11 26.87
CA ILE A 14 -9.47 -6.75 25.63
C ILE A 14 -8.44 -7.71 24.99
N LEU A 15 -7.17 -7.67 25.39
CA LEU A 15 -6.10 -8.46 24.75
C LEU A 15 -5.68 -9.74 25.47
N GLN A 16 -6.24 -10.07 26.63
CA GLN A 16 -5.96 -11.35 27.29
C GLN A 16 -6.98 -12.39 26.90
N ARG A 17 -6.65 -13.19 25.89
CA ARG A 17 -7.41 -14.39 25.52
C ARG A 17 -7.01 -15.52 26.47
N GLU A 18 -7.93 -15.96 27.33
CA GLU A 18 -7.68 -17.12 28.19
C GLU A 18 -7.57 -18.40 27.34
N PRO A 19 -6.65 -19.33 27.70
CA PRO A 19 -6.44 -20.54 26.92
C PRO A 19 -7.62 -21.51 27.12
N ILE A 20 -8.31 -21.83 26.02
CA ILE A 20 -9.34 -22.88 26.01
C ILE A 20 -8.62 -24.23 26.10
N ALA A 21 -8.74 -24.89 27.26
CA ALA A 21 -8.38 -26.30 27.41
C ALA A 21 -9.40 -27.15 26.64
N GLY A 22 -9.03 -27.60 25.44
CA GLY A 22 -9.84 -28.46 24.59
C GLY A 22 -8.96 -29.34 23.71
N THR A 23 -9.12 -30.65 23.86
CA THR A 23 -8.44 -31.77 23.19
C THR A 23 -8.32 -31.61 21.66
N LEU A 24 -7.10 -31.74 21.14
CA LEU A 24 -6.80 -31.83 19.70
C LEU A 24 -7.05 -33.26 19.19
N GLU A 25 -8.21 -33.48 18.57
CA GLU A 25 -8.42 -34.58 17.62
C GLU A 25 -7.69 -34.23 16.31
N LYS A 26 -6.74 -35.06 15.88
CA LYS A 26 -5.92 -34.84 14.68
C LYS A 26 -6.73 -35.14 13.41
N ALA A 27 -7.16 -34.10 12.70
CA ALA A 27 -7.55 -34.23 11.29
C ALA A 27 -6.28 -34.25 10.41
N ASN A 28 -6.17 -35.25 9.55
CA ASN A 28 -5.11 -35.33 8.54
C ASN A 28 -5.47 -34.37 7.40
N ASP A 29 -4.99 -33.12 7.48
CA ASP A 29 -4.98 -32.21 6.33
C ASP A 29 -3.75 -32.52 5.47
N ASP A 30 -3.99 -32.95 4.24
CA ASP A 30 -2.97 -33.06 3.20
C ASP A 30 -2.29 -31.69 3.03
N VAL A 31 -1.10 -31.58 3.62
CA VAL A 31 -0.27 -30.37 3.58
C VAL A 31 0.17 -30.14 2.13
N VAL A 32 -0.62 -29.38 1.39
CA VAL A 32 -0.15 -28.69 0.18
C VAL A 32 0.95 -27.75 0.65
N LYS A 33 2.21 -28.20 0.54
CA LYS A 33 3.39 -27.38 0.83
C LYS A 33 3.32 -26.15 -0.07
N ARG A 34 2.90 -25.02 0.50
CA ARG A 34 2.92 -23.71 -0.16
C ARG A 34 4.38 -23.40 -0.50
N VAL A 35 4.77 -23.68 -1.74
CA VAL A 35 6.08 -23.30 -2.26
C VAL A 35 6.16 -21.78 -2.19
N LYS A 36 6.92 -21.26 -1.22
CA LYS A 36 7.24 -19.84 -1.15
C LYS A 36 8.20 -19.55 -2.29
N THR A 37 7.67 -19.20 -3.46
CA THR A 37 8.49 -18.59 -4.50
C THR A 37 9.01 -17.27 -3.95
N ASN A 38 10.31 -17.17 -3.68
CA ASN A 38 10.99 -15.92 -3.38
C ASN A 38 11.06 -15.07 -4.66
N MET A 39 9.91 -14.71 -5.24
CA MET A 39 9.85 -13.69 -6.27
C MET A 39 10.01 -12.36 -5.58
N ALA A 40 11.26 -11.89 -5.49
CA ALA A 40 11.52 -10.50 -5.17
C ALA A 40 10.72 -9.64 -6.15
N PRO A 41 10.00 -8.60 -5.68
CA PRO A 41 9.25 -7.75 -6.58
C PRO A 41 10.25 -7.11 -7.54
N VAL A 42 10.05 -7.34 -8.84
CA VAL A 42 10.88 -6.86 -9.97
C VAL A 42 11.03 -5.31 -9.97
N TYR A 43 10.31 -4.61 -9.09
CA TYR A 43 10.02 -3.19 -9.20
C TYR A 43 10.65 -2.29 -8.13
N LYS A 44 11.28 -2.84 -7.09
CA LYS A 44 11.88 -2.01 -6.03
C LYS A 44 13.39 -1.95 -6.24
N GLU A 45 13.83 -0.92 -6.94
CA GLU A 45 15.20 -0.44 -6.75
C GLU A 45 15.43 -0.16 -5.25
N PRO A 46 16.62 -0.48 -4.71
CA PRO A 46 16.91 -0.23 -3.31
C PRO A 46 16.74 1.27 -3.02
N ALA A 47 15.95 1.58 -1.99
CA ALA A 47 15.66 2.96 -1.64
C ALA A 47 16.96 3.70 -1.26
N VAL A 48 17.34 4.68 -2.08
CA VAL A 48 18.52 5.50 -1.84
C VAL A 48 18.25 6.44 -0.67
N ARG A 49 18.86 6.17 0.48
CA ARG A 49 18.69 6.98 1.70
C ARG A 49 19.59 8.22 1.72
N LYS A 50 20.72 8.20 1.00
CA LYS A 50 21.68 9.31 0.98
C LYS A 50 21.26 10.38 -0.01
N LYS A 51 21.34 11.65 0.42
CA LYS A 51 20.95 12.82 -0.40
C LYS A 51 21.80 12.99 -1.66
N ALA A 52 23.12 12.74 -1.56
CA ALA A 52 24.04 12.87 -2.70
C ALA A 52 23.74 11.83 -3.79
N GLU A 53 23.58 10.57 -3.40
CA GLU A 53 23.22 9.48 -4.32
C GLU A 53 21.85 9.73 -4.98
N LYS A 54 20.88 10.31 -4.25
CA LYS A 54 19.59 10.69 -4.83
C LYS A 54 19.70 11.80 -5.89
N ARG A 55 20.60 12.77 -5.71
CA ARG A 55 20.80 13.86 -6.68
C ARG A 55 21.56 13.40 -7.92
N ALA A 56 22.41 12.39 -7.80
CA ALA A 56 23.12 11.80 -8.93
C ALA A 56 22.25 10.90 -9.83
N LEU A 57 21.02 10.57 -9.39
CA LEU A 57 20.08 9.83 -10.22
C LEU A 57 19.40 10.75 -11.23
N LEU A 58 19.31 10.26 -12.47
CA LEU A 58 18.61 10.91 -13.56
C LEU A 58 17.14 11.15 -13.18
N GLY A 59 16.66 12.36 -13.47
CA GLY A 59 15.24 12.67 -13.45
C GLY A 59 14.52 11.93 -14.57
N TRP A 60 13.37 11.33 -14.26
CA TRP A 60 12.42 10.83 -15.26
C TRP A 60 11.08 11.55 -15.10
N SER A 61 10.19 11.42 -16.07
CA SER A 61 8.85 12.03 -16.04
C SER A 61 7.76 10.97 -16.09
N CYS A 62 6.79 11.06 -15.17
CA CYS A 62 5.54 10.33 -15.30
C CYS A 62 4.69 10.94 -16.43
N ASP A 63 3.62 10.28 -16.85
CA ASP A 63 2.81 10.73 -17.99
C ASP A 63 2.24 12.14 -17.80
N GLU A 64 1.85 12.50 -16.57
CA GLU A 64 1.38 13.86 -16.25
C GLU A 64 2.50 14.90 -16.35
N CYS A 65 3.69 14.56 -15.82
CA CYS A 65 4.85 15.43 -15.93
C CYS A 65 5.27 15.60 -17.40
N LYS A 66 5.21 14.55 -18.22
CA LYS A 66 5.49 14.62 -19.66
C LYS A 66 4.58 15.64 -20.33
N ASN A 67 3.27 15.54 -20.13
CA ASN A 67 2.32 16.47 -20.74
C ASN A 67 2.62 17.93 -20.36
N PHE A 68 2.90 18.21 -19.09
CA PHE A 68 3.25 19.57 -18.64
C PHE A 68 4.52 20.10 -19.32
N TYR A 69 5.55 19.27 -19.38
CA TYR A 69 6.85 19.62 -19.96
C TYR A 69 6.78 19.76 -21.48
N ASP A 70 6.04 18.87 -22.13
CA ASP A 70 5.74 18.91 -23.54
C ASP A 70 4.89 20.14 -23.90
N GLU A 71 4.08 20.67 -22.99
CA GLU A 71 3.37 21.93 -23.22
C GLU A 71 4.28 23.16 -23.12
N LEU A 72 5.22 23.17 -22.16
CA LEU A 72 6.10 24.31 -21.91
C LEU A 72 7.31 24.42 -22.85
N TYR A 73 7.90 23.29 -23.26
CA TYR A 73 9.20 23.24 -23.94
C TYR A 73 9.14 22.54 -25.30
N LYS A 74 8.05 22.72 -26.06
CA LYS A 74 7.86 22.13 -27.41
C LYS A 74 9.02 22.40 -28.37
N ASP A 75 9.53 23.61 -28.33
CA ASP A 75 10.49 24.12 -29.33
C ASP A 75 11.95 23.93 -28.91
N ASP A 76 12.21 23.55 -27.65
CA ASP A 76 13.57 23.37 -27.14
C ASP A 76 13.70 22.10 -26.28
N PRO A 77 14.03 20.96 -26.92
CA PRO A 77 14.22 19.69 -26.21
C PRO A 77 15.46 19.67 -25.33
N ALA A 78 16.44 20.55 -25.54
CA ALA A 78 17.65 20.61 -24.71
C ALA A 78 17.35 21.29 -23.37
N MET A 79 16.62 22.42 -23.40
CA MET A 79 16.08 23.06 -22.21
C MET A 79 15.14 22.13 -21.43
N LEU A 80 14.35 21.34 -22.15
CA LEU A 80 13.48 20.35 -21.55
C LEU A 80 14.26 19.33 -20.72
N ALA A 81 15.29 18.70 -21.29
CA ALA A 81 16.09 17.70 -20.60
C ALA A 81 16.78 18.29 -19.34
N GLN A 82 17.31 19.52 -19.46
CA GLN A 82 17.90 20.22 -18.32
C GLN A 82 16.87 20.49 -17.22
N LYS A 83 15.69 21.00 -17.57
CA LYS A 83 14.62 21.28 -16.59
C LYS A 83 14.01 20.04 -16.00
N MET A 84 13.95 18.95 -16.76
CA MET A 84 13.56 17.64 -16.24
C MET A 84 14.56 17.15 -15.19
N ASP A 85 15.86 17.25 -15.43
CA ASP A 85 16.84 16.85 -14.43
C ASP A 85 16.86 17.78 -13.21
N GLU A 86 16.64 19.08 -13.37
CA GLU A 86 16.60 20.04 -12.26
C GLU A 86 15.32 19.89 -11.40
N CYS A 87 14.16 19.90 -12.06
CA CYS A 87 12.86 20.08 -11.40
C CYS A 87 12.10 18.77 -11.19
N SER A 88 12.46 17.65 -11.84
CA SER A 88 11.71 16.41 -11.65
C SER A 88 11.82 15.91 -10.20
N LYS A 89 10.65 15.69 -9.60
CA LYS A 89 10.51 15.00 -8.31
C LYS A 89 10.76 13.51 -8.45
N HIS A 90 10.62 12.97 -9.65
CA HIS A 90 10.78 11.55 -9.95
C HIS A 90 12.24 11.27 -10.33
N ARG A 91 13.00 10.71 -9.38
CA ARG A 91 14.39 10.28 -9.57
C ARG A 91 14.51 8.80 -9.29
N GLY A 92 15.18 8.09 -10.17
CA GLY A 92 15.36 6.64 -10.10
C GLY A 92 16.32 6.20 -11.21
N ARG A 93 16.87 4.99 -11.10
CA ARG A 93 17.78 4.48 -12.14
C ARG A 93 17.02 3.98 -13.37
N THR A 94 15.78 3.53 -13.16
CA THR A 94 14.86 3.09 -14.21
C THR A 94 13.54 3.81 -14.05
N ASN A 95 12.92 4.26 -15.15
CA ASN A 95 11.51 4.66 -15.16
C ASN A 95 10.69 3.38 -14.87
N PRO A 96 10.10 3.26 -13.68
CA PRO A 96 9.51 2.01 -13.31
C PRO A 96 8.15 1.97 -14.04
N VAL A 97 7.97 0.97 -14.91
CA VAL A 97 6.72 0.75 -15.66
C VAL A 97 5.63 0.35 -14.66
N ARG A 98 4.65 1.22 -14.42
CA ARG A 98 3.57 0.92 -13.46
C ARG A 98 2.95 -0.44 -13.83
N PRO A 99 3.04 -1.47 -12.95
CA PRO A 99 2.40 -2.73 -13.22
C PRO A 99 0.91 -2.48 -13.32
N LYS A 100 0.29 -2.92 -14.42
CA LYS A 100 -1.15 -2.82 -14.56
C LYS A 100 -1.79 -3.66 -13.46
N THR A 101 -2.69 -3.06 -12.70
CA THR A 101 -3.47 -3.79 -11.71
C THR A 101 -4.16 -4.98 -12.39
N PRO A 102 -4.04 -6.20 -11.85
CA PRO A 102 -4.73 -7.37 -12.40
C PRO A 102 -6.24 -7.13 -12.48
N GLU A 103 -6.87 -7.76 -13.48
CA GLU A 103 -8.32 -7.70 -13.66
C GLU A 103 -9.04 -8.20 -12.39
N GLY A 104 -10.04 -7.46 -11.93
CA GLY A 104 -10.80 -7.79 -10.73
C GLY A 104 -10.07 -7.61 -9.38
N PHE A 105 -8.86 -7.04 -9.34
CA PHE A 105 -8.19 -6.72 -8.06
C PHE A 105 -9.01 -5.72 -7.20
N TRP A 106 -9.64 -4.74 -7.86
CA TRP A 106 -10.48 -3.73 -7.21
C TRP A 106 -11.93 -4.18 -7.01
N ASN A 107 -12.29 -5.37 -7.51
CA ASN A 107 -13.64 -5.86 -7.36
C ASN A 107 -13.79 -6.47 -5.95
N PRO A 108 -14.71 -5.95 -5.13
CA PRO A 108 -15.07 -6.58 -3.88
C PRO A 108 -15.43 -8.05 -4.12
N ARG A 109 -14.80 -8.98 -3.39
CA ARG A 109 -15.17 -10.40 -3.41
C ARG A 109 -16.35 -10.71 -2.47
N TRP A 110 -16.71 -9.75 -1.64
CA TRP A 110 -17.81 -9.87 -0.70
C TRP A 110 -19.08 -9.41 -1.43
N ASP A 111 -20.05 -10.31 -1.48
CA ASP A 111 -21.40 -10.00 -1.96
C ASP A 111 -22.06 -9.06 -0.95
N VAL A 112 -22.07 -7.77 -1.28
CA VAL A 112 -22.79 -6.77 -0.51
C VAL A 112 -24.22 -6.82 -0.98
N PRO A 113 -25.19 -7.18 -0.12
CA PRO A 113 -26.58 -6.95 -0.45
C PRO A 113 -26.76 -5.49 -0.81
N GLN A 114 -27.39 -5.24 -1.95
CA GLN A 114 -27.81 -3.88 -2.31
C GLN A 114 -28.89 -3.36 -1.35
N ASP A 115 -29.56 -4.26 -0.63
CA ASP A 115 -30.58 -3.98 0.37
C ASP A 115 -29.97 -3.75 1.76
N THR A 116 -30.22 -2.55 2.30
CA THR A 116 -29.77 -2.11 3.62
C THR A 116 -30.31 -3.00 4.74
N GLU A 117 -31.55 -3.50 4.61
CA GLU A 117 -32.19 -4.34 5.64
C GLU A 117 -31.54 -5.72 5.76
N GLU A 118 -31.11 -6.30 4.63
CA GLU A 118 -30.37 -7.56 4.63
C GLU A 118 -28.93 -7.38 5.15
N PHE A 119 -28.27 -6.27 4.79
CA PHE A 119 -26.96 -5.92 5.33
C PHE A 119 -26.99 -5.76 6.86
N ASN A 120 -28.00 -5.07 7.41
CA ASN A 120 -28.16 -4.88 8.86
C ASN A 120 -28.44 -6.20 9.58
N ARG A 121 -29.25 -7.09 8.99
CA ARG A 121 -29.50 -8.45 9.51
C ARG A 121 -28.24 -9.30 9.55
N ARG A 122 -27.41 -9.27 8.50
CA ARG A 122 -26.15 -10.02 8.44
C ARG A 122 -25.10 -9.50 9.44
N ASN A 123 -25.14 -8.22 9.78
CA ASN A 123 -24.20 -7.58 10.70
C ASN A 123 -24.72 -7.48 12.15
N ASN A 124 -25.85 -8.11 12.48
CA ASN A 124 -26.48 -8.07 13.81
C ASN A 124 -26.63 -6.63 14.35
N ALA A 125 -26.95 -5.68 13.46
CA ALA A 125 -27.09 -4.26 13.79
C ALA A 125 -28.52 -3.89 14.25
N ILE A 126 -29.33 -4.90 14.61
CA ILE A 126 -30.72 -4.77 15.08
C ILE A 126 -30.82 -5.44 16.45
#